data_AF-A0A081LKL8-F1
#
_entry.id   AF-A0A081LKL8-F1
#
_cell.length_a   1.000
_cell.length_b   1.000
_cell.length_c   1.000
_cell.angle_alpha   90.00
_cell.angle_beta   90.00
_cell.angle_gamma   90.00
#
_symmetry.space_group_name_H-M   'P 1'
#
loop_
_entity.id
_entity.type
_entity.pdbx_description
1 polymer ?
#
loop_
_entity_poly.entity_id
_entity_poly.type
_entity_poly.pdbx_seq_one_letter_code
_entity_poly.pdbx_strand_id
1 'polypeptide(L)'
;MFVFDVTTKAGAQGRIQVQALDWSQSGPVSFQCDSDELALVLLSGCRCDAVGYFNLLGGCKPLYVEQWLTYLQERGQLEKVTARQESPSQPDYLTRAGLADDELNALLGQIYKVAGFNRLQINRYLKHRHNPTMLATRYDQKELERYRQLNDIILTLLKLKPSP
;
A
#
# COMPACT_ATOMS: atom_id res chain seq x y z
N MET A 1 -0.12 -2.50 -4.33
CA MET A 1 -1.09 -2.20 -3.25
C MET A 1 -0.80 -3.03 -2.01
N PHE A 2 -0.95 -2.42 -0.84
CA PHE A 2 -0.92 -3.09 0.46
C PHE A 2 -2.32 -3.08 1.06
N VAL A 3 -2.77 -4.21 1.59
CA VAL A 3 -4.11 -4.39 2.15
C VAL A 3 -3.98 -4.89 3.57
N PHE A 4 -4.64 -4.20 4.50
CA PHE A 4 -4.71 -4.54 5.91
C PHE A 4 -6.17 -4.84 6.25
N ASP A 5 -6.45 -6.08 6.61
CA ASP A 5 -7.74 -6.50 7.14
C ASP A 5 -7.65 -6.62 8.67
N VAL A 6 -8.63 -6.09 9.37
CA VAL A 6 -8.69 -6.13 10.83
C VAL A 6 -10.02 -6.71 11.31
N THR A 7 -9.99 -7.33 12.49
CA THR A 7 -11.19 -7.88 13.14
C THR A 7 -11.12 -7.61 14.63
N THR A 8 -12.23 -7.18 15.24
CA THR A 8 -12.34 -7.04 16.70
C THR A 8 -12.88 -8.32 17.34
N LYS A 9 -12.82 -8.39 18.68
CA LYS A 9 -13.44 -9.47 19.45
C LYS A 9 -14.95 -9.55 19.27
N ALA A 10 -15.60 -8.41 19.01
CA ALA A 10 -17.04 -8.33 18.74
C ALA A 10 -17.40 -8.75 17.29
N GLY A 11 -16.40 -9.08 16.46
CA GLY A 11 -16.60 -9.52 15.08
C GLY A 11 -16.64 -8.40 14.05
N ALA A 12 -16.59 -7.13 14.46
CA ALA A 12 -16.51 -5.98 13.55
C ALA A 12 -15.25 -6.03 12.69
N GLN A 13 -15.36 -5.60 11.43
CA GLN A 13 -14.33 -5.71 10.41
C GLN A 13 -13.97 -4.35 9.80
N GLY A 14 -12.69 -4.20 9.49
CA GLY A 14 -12.16 -3.03 8.81
C GLY A 14 -11.15 -3.43 7.74
N ARG A 15 -11.05 -2.61 6.70
CA ARG A 15 -10.06 -2.73 5.63
C ARG A 15 -9.42 -1.38 5.35
N ILE A 16 -8.09 -1.37 5.39
CA ILE A 16 -7.27 -0.24 4.95
C ILE A 16 -6.45 -0.70 3.74
N GLN A 17 -6.50 0.07 2.66
CA GLN A 17 -5.71 -0.19 1.45
C GLN A 17 -4.81 1.00 1.17
N VAL A 18 -3.52 0.74 0.96
CA VAL A 18 -2.54 1.78 0.61
C VAL A 18 -2.00 1.50 -0.78
N GLN A 19 -2.18 2.47 -1.70
CA GLN A 19 -1.62 2.39 -3.05
C GLN A 19 -0.16 2.80 -3.04
N ALA A 20 0.74 1.84 -2.83
CA ALA A 20 2.18 2.02 -2.95
C ALA A 20 2.86 0.77 -3.55
N LEU A 21 4.00 0.99 -4.23
CA LEU A 21 4.93 -0.04 -4.68
C LEU A 21 6.01 -0.37 -3.64
N ASP A 22 6.31 0.55 -2.72
CA ASP A 22 7.31 0.35 -1.66
C ASP A 22 6.67 0.55 -0.28
N TRP A 23 7.05 -0.29 0.68
CA TRP A 23 6.53 -0.25 2.05
C TRP A 23 6.81 1.08 2.78
N SER A 24 7.87 1.77 2.36
CA SER A 24 8.37 3.02 2.94
C SER A 24 7.93 4.27 2.18
N GLN A 25 7.13 4.13 1.13
CA GLN A 25 6.61 5.25 0.34
C GLN A 25 5.15 5.53 0.69
N SER A 26 4.81 6.83 0.77
CA SER A 26 3.45 7.26 1.03
C SER A 26 2.59 7.07 -0.22
N GLY A 27 1.35 6.64 -0.02
CA GLY A 27 0.39 6.47 -1.11
C GLY A 27 -1.03 6.84 -0.68
N PRO A 28 -1.95 7.03 -1.66
CA PRO A 28 -3.38 7.17 -1.39
C PRO A 28 -3.92 6.01 -0.55
N VAL A 29 -4.88 6.32 0.31
CA VAL A 29 -5.50 5.35 1.22
C VAL A 29 -6.99 5.22 0.94
N SER A 30 -7.45 3.99 0.78
CA SER A 30 -8.88 3.64 0.80
C SER A 30 -9.21 2.97 2.13
N PHE A 31 -10.32 3.36 2.74
CA PHE A 31 -10.77 2.87 4.03
C PHE A 31 -12.21 2.36 3.96
N GLN A 32 -12.47 1.22 4.56
CA GLN A 32 -13.81 0.63 4.69
C GLN A 32 -13.94 -0.01 6.08
N CYS A 33 -15.10 0.11 6.70
CA CYS A 33 -15.40 -0.50 7.99
C CYS A 33 -16.90 -0.75 8.12
N ASP A 34 -17.28 -1.77 8.87
CA ASP A 34 -18.69 -2.14 9.10
C ASP A 34 -19.25 -1.65 10.45
N SER A 35 -18.43 -0.95 11.26
CA SER A 35 -18.79 -0.43 12.58
C SER A 35 -18.18 0.96 12.78
N ASP A 36 -19.01 1.89 13.26
CA ASP A 36 -18.58 3.26 13.57
C ASP A 36 -17.58 3.28 14.73
N GLU A 37 -17.78 2.43 15.75
CA GLU A 37 -16.87 2.32 16.88
C GLU A 37 -15.48 1.86 16.43
N LEU A 38 -15.43 0.84 15.56
CA LEU A 38 -14.17 0.38 14.99
C LEU A 38 -13.55 1.45 14.08
N ALA A 39 -14.35 2.15 13.28
CA ALA A 39 -13.87 3.23 12.45
C ALA A 39 -13.20 4.34 13.27
N LEU A 40 -13.83 4.75 14.38
CA LEU A 40 -13.25 5.72 15.31
C LEU A 40 -11.92 5.23 15.90
N VAL A 41 -11.83 3.96 16.31
CA VAL A 41 -10.58 3.37 16.81
C VAL A 41 -9.49 3.39 15.76
N LEU A 42 -9.81 3.04 14.51
CA LEU A 42 -8.81 2.94 13.42
C LEU A 42 -8.33 4.31 12.94
N LEU A 43 -9.20 5.32 12.96
CA LEU A 43 -8.94 6.66 12.41
C LEU A 43 -8.48 7.68 13.46
N SER A 44 -8.62 7.38 14.75
CA SER A 44 -8.25 8.31 15.83
C SER A 44 -6.89 8.00 16.41
N GLY A 45 -6.07 9.04 16.58
CA GLY A 45 -4.77 8.91 17.27
C GLY A 45 -3.77 8.02 16.54
N CYS A 46 -3.89 7.87 15.21
CA CYS A 46 -2.98 7.11 14.38
C CYS A 46 -1.53 7.51 14.64
N ARG A 47 -0.71 6.55 15.09
CA ARG A 47 0.67 6.83 15.49
C ARG A 47 1.64 5.74 15.03
N CYS A 48 2.87 6.15 14.77
CA CYS A 48 3.98 5.25 14.47
C CYS A 48 5.26 5.75 15.15
N ASP A 49 6.17 4.84 15.50
CA ASP A 49 7.37 5.14 16.28
C ASP A 49 8.32 6.13 15.59
N ALA A 50 8.30 6.17 14.25
CA ALA A 50 9.22 6.99 13.48
C ALA A 50 8.81 8.48 13.38
N VAL A 51 7.51 8.79 13.40
CA VAL A 51 7.01 10.15 13.14
C VAL A 51 5.97 10.64 14.17
N GLY A 52 5.63 9.84 15.17
CA GLY A 52 4.55 10.16 16.10
C GLY A 52 3.20 10.04 15.42
N TYR A 53 2.37 11.09 15.48
CA TYR A 53 1.04 11.08 14.87
C TYR A 53 1.10 11.25 13.35
N PHE A 54 0.25 10.54 12.62
CA PHE A 54 0.12 10.67 11.17
C PHE A 54 -1.35 10.73 10.74
N ASN A 55 -1.60 11.36 9.59
CA ASN A 55 -2.93 11.36 8.98
C ASN A 55 -3.08 10.12 8.09
N LEU A 56 -3.94 9.19 8.49
CA LEU A 56 -4.18 7.95 7.74
C LEU A 56 -4.85 8.23 6.38
N LEU A 57 -5.92 9.03 6.37
CA LEU A 57 -6.72 9.30 5.16
C LEU A 57 -6.07 10.33 4.22
N GLY A 58 -5.18 11.18 4.73
CA GLY A 58 -4.40 12.13 3.93
C GLY A 58 -3.33 11.48 3.04
N GLY A 59 -3.19 10.15 3.10
CA GLY A 59 -2.13 9.39 2.44
C GLY A 59 -0.96 9.13 3.40
N CYS A 60 -0.59 7.86 3.52
CA CYS A 60 0.45 7.44 4.46
C CYS A 60 1.25 6.25 3.92
N LYS A 61 2.31 5.88 4.65
CA LYS A 61 3.15 4.73 4.33
C LYS A 61 2.51 3.45 4.84
N PRO A 62 2.58 2.34 4.09
CA PRO A 62 2.19 1.01 4.59
C PRO A 62 2.84 0.67 5.93
N LEU A 63 4.11 1.05 6.12
CA LEU A 63 4.83 0.90 7.38
C LEU A 63 4.12 1.56 8.57
N TYR A 64 3.61 2.77 8.39
CA TYR A 64 2.96 3.50 9.48
C TYR A 64 1.63 2.84 9.86
N VAL A 65 0.89 2.34 8.87
CA VAL A 65 -0.35 1.59 9.09
C VAL A 65 -0.06 0.29 9.84
N GLU A 66 0.94 -0.48 9.42
CA GLU A 66 1.31 -1.72 10.10
C GLU A 66 1.67 -1.49 11.56
N GLN A 67 2.58 -0.54 11.84
CA GLN A 67 2.97 -0.19 13.21
C GLN A 67 1.77 0.25 14.05
N TRP A 68 0.86 1.05 13.48
CA TRP A 68 -0.35 1.48 14.16
C TRP A 68 -1.27 0.31 14.51
N LEU A 69 -1.52 -0.59 13.55
CA LEU A 69 -2.40 -1.74 13.76
C LEU A 69 -1.81 -2.75 14.75
N THR A 70 -0.48 -2.96 14.71
CA THR A 70 0.23 -3.76 15.73
C THR A 70 0.01 -3.18 17.12
N TYR A 71 0.17 -1.87 17.28
CA TYR A 71 -0.06 -1.21 18.56
C TYR A 71 -1.51 -1.37 19.06
N LEU A 72 -2.51 -1.23 18.18
CA LEU A 72 -3.92 -1.44 18.53
C LEU A 72 -4.20 -2.89 18.94
N GLN A 73 -3.56 -3.85 18.27
CA GLN A 73 -3.67 -5.27 18.61
C GLN A 73 -3.03 -5.57 19.98
N GLU A 74 -1.86 -5.02 20.28
CA GLU A 74 -1.19 -5.15 21.58
C GLU A 74 -2.01 -4.57 22.73
N ARG A 75 -2.81 -3.54 22.47
CA ARG A 75 -3.76 -2.96 23.43
C ARG A 75 -5.07 -3.74 23.57
N GLY A 76 -5.23 -4.83 22.83
CA GLY A 76 -6.44 -5.64 22.82
C GLY A 76 -7.65 -4.97 22.18
N GLN A 77 -7.44 -3.88 21.41
CA GLN A 77 -8.50 -3.20 20.66
C GLN A 77 -8.83 -3.94 19.35
N LEU A 78 -7.86 -4.67 18.81
CA LEU A 78 -8.04 -5.57 17.67
C LEU A 78 -7.73 -7.00 18.11
N GLU A 79 -8.52 -7.95 17.64
CA GLU A 79 -8.27 -9.38 17.86
C GLU A 79 -7.30 -9.90 16.80
N LYS A 80 -7.56 -9.55 15.54
CA LYS A 80 -6.79 -10.03 14.39
C LYS A 80 -6.45 -8.88 13.46
N VAL A 81 -5.19 -8.88 13.02
CA VAL A 81 -4.68 -8.03 11.94
C VAL A 81 -4.04 -8.93 10.89
N THR A 82 -4.39 -8.74 9.63
CA THR A 82 -3.79 -9.48 8.51
C THR A 82 -3.29 -8.48 7.47
N ALA A 83 -1.99 -8.51 7.18
CA ALA A 83 -1.39 -7.72 6.11
C ALA A 83 -1.14 -8.60 4.89
N ARG A 84 -1.61 -8.17 3.72
CA ARG A 84 -1.36 -8.85 2.44
C ARG A 84 -0.94 -7.88 1.35
N GLN A 85 -0.19 -8.41 0.40
CA GLN A 85 0.33 -7.68 -0.75
C GLN A 85 -0.41 -8.13 -2.00
N GLU A 86 -1.04 -7.17 -2.67
CA GLU A 86 -1.62 -7.42 -3.98
C GLU A 86 -0.63 -7.01 -5.07
N SER A 87 -0.53 -7.85 -6.10
CA SER A 87 0.44 -7.70 -7.19
C SER A 87 -0.30 -7.42 -8.50
N PRO A 88 0.24 -6.57 -9.40
CA PRO A 88 -0.25 -6.42 -10.77
C PRO A 88 -0.27 -7.72 -11.58
N SER A 89 0.39 -8.78 -11.11
CA SER A 89 0.32 -10.10 -11.71
C SER A 89 -0.95 -10.88 -11.35
N GLN A 90 -1.74 -10.44 -10.36
CA GLN A 90 -2.97 -11.10 -9.95
C GLN A 90 -4.14 -10.67 -10.87
N PRO A 91 -5.09 -11.58 -11.16
CA PRO A 91 -6.32 -11.22 -11.87
C PRO A 91 -7.04 -10.07 -11.18
N ASP A 92 -7.62 -9.16 -11.96
CA ASP A 92 -8.41 -7.99 -11.53
C ASP A 92 -7.70 -7.05 -10.54
N TYR A 93 -6.35 -7.13 -10.44
CA TYR A 93 -5.56 -6.23 -9.58
C TYR A 93 -5.87 -4.77 -9.88
N LEU A 94 -5.95 -4.43 -11.17
CA LEU A 94 -6.16 -3.07 -11.62
C LEU A 94 -7.53 -2.56 -11.17
N THR A 95 -8.59 -3.35 -11.34
CA THR A 95 -9.92 -3.05 -10.82
C THR A 95 -9.90 -2.83 -9.31
N ARG A 96 -9.29 -3.74 -8.54
CA ARG A 96 -9.16 -3.60 -7.08
C ARG A 96 -8.28 -2.44 -6.64
N ALA A 97 -7.34 -2.02 -7.47
CA ALA A 97 -6.50 -0.86 -7.23
C ALA A 97 -7.19 0.47 -7.63
N GLY A 98 -8.43 0.44 -8.13
CA GLY A 98 -9.13 1.62 -8.66
C GLY A 98 -8.61 2.06 -10.03
N LEU A 99 -7.86 1.19 -10.71
CA LEU A 99 -7.17 1.38 -11.98
C LEU A 99 -7.82 0.63 -13.16
N ALA A 100 -9.12 0.32 -13.09
CA ALA A 100 -9.87 -0.16 -14.24
C ALA A 100 -10.03 0.98 -15.27
N ASP A 101 -8.95 1.26 -15.99
CA ASP A 101 -8.87 2.24 -17.06
C ASP A 101 -7.87 1.72 -18.10
N ASP A 102 -8.39 1.33 -19.27
CA ASP A 102 -7.61 0.70 -20.34
C ASP A 102 -6.50 1.63 -20.87
N GLU A 103 -6.70 2.95 -20.81
CA GLU A 103 -5.70 3.94 -21.22
C GLU A 103 -4.54 4.01 -20.24
N LEU A 104 -4.83 3.97 -18.94
CA LEU A 104 -3.79 3.93 -17.90
C LEU A 104 -2.97 2.64 -17.99
N ASN A 105 -3.62 1.52 -18.33
CA ASN A 105 -2.95 0.23 -18.52
C ASN A 105 -2.00 0.25 -19.71
N ALA A 106 -2.43 0.85 -20.82
CA ALA A 106 -1.57 1.05 -21.98
C ALA A 106 -0.36 1.94 -21.62
N LEU A 107 -0.58 3.03 -20.88
CA LEU A 107 0.47 3.95 -20.45
C LEU A 107 1.48 3.29 -19.50
N LEU A 108 1.02 2.53 -18.51
CA LEU A 108 1.90 1.76 -17.63
C LEU A 108 2.74 0.73 -18.41
N GLY A 109 2.14 0.06 -19.39
CA GLY A 109 2.84 -0.84 -20.29
C GLY A 109 3.95 -0.15 -21.10
N GLN A 110 3.70 1.08 -21.55
CA GLN A 110 4.70 1.90 -22.24
C GLN A 110 5.82 2.38 -21.30
N ILE A 111 5.47 2.81 -20.09
CA ILE A 111 6.44 3.23 -19.06
C ILE A 111 7.39 2.09 -18.72
N TYR A 112 6.88 0.87 -18.52
CA TYR A 112 7.76 -0.29 -18.26
C TYR A 112 8.73 -0.56 -19.41
N LYS A 113 8.29 -0.38 -20.67
CA LYS A 113 9.14 -0.55 -21.85
C LYS A 113 10.22 0.54 -21.93
N VAL A 114 9.84 1.81 -21.79
CA VAL A 114 10.77 2.96 -21.87
C VAL A 114 11.77 2.95 -20.71
N ALA A 115 11.30 2.65 -19.51
CA ALA A 115 12.14 2.56 -18.32
C ALA A 115 12.99 1.28 -18.29
N GLY A 116 12.89 0.39 -19.27
CA GLY A 116 13.70 -0.82 -19.38
C GLY A 116 13.47 -1.83 -18.25
N PHE A 117 12.26 -1.89 -17.69
CA PHE A 117 11.90 -2.90 -16.70
C PHE A 117 11.35 -4.14 -17.40
N ASN A 118 11.95 -5.30 -17.14
CA ASN A 118 11.35 -6.55 -17.56
C ASN A 118 10.27 -7.00 -16.54
N ARG A 119 9.26 -7.74 -17.01
CA ARG A 119 8.14 -8.20 -16.17
C ARG A 119 8.56 -9.08 -15.00
N LEU A 120 9.63 -9.87 -15.16
CA LEU A 120 10.21 -10.73 -14.13
C LEU A 120 10.91 -9.92 -13.03
N GLN A 121 11.63 -8.85 -13.37
CA GLN A 121 12.27 -7.92 -12.44
C GLN A 121 11.23 -7.23 -11.57
N ILE A 122 10.17 -6.70 -12.20
CA ILE A 122 9.03 -6.11 -11.50
C ILE A 122 8.42 -7.13 -10.53
N ASN A 123 8.10 -8.34 -11.01
CA ASN A 123 7.49 -9.37 -10.16
C ASN A 123 8.38 -9.78 -8.98
N ARG A 124 9.71 -9.88 -9.17
CA ARG A 124 10.65 -10.20 -8.08
C ARG A 124 10.72 -9.09 -7.04
N TYR A 125 10.82 -7.83 -7.49
CA TYR A 125 10.84 -6.68 -6.60
C TYR A 125 9.53 -6.62 -5.80
N LEU A 126 8.40 -6.72 -6.48
CA LEU A 126 7.07 -6.68 -5.87
C LEU A 126 6.83 -7.80 -4.86
N LYS A 127 7.49 -8.95 -5.00
CA LYS A 127 7.40 -10.07 -4.03
C LYS A 127 8.10 -9.75 -2.71
N HIS A 128 9.15 -8.93 -2.73
CA HIS A 128 10.03 -8.68 -1.60
C HIS A 128 9.97 -7.24 -1.07
N ARG A 129 9.13 -6.39 -1.66
CA ARG A 129 8.99 -4.95 -1.36
C ARG A 129 8.69 -4.56 0.08
N HIS A 130 8.25 -5.51 0.90
CA HIS A 130 7.94 -5.33 2.32
C HIS A 130 9.13 -5.59 3.23
N ASN A 131 10.25 -6.10 2.71
CA ASN A 131 11.44 -6.42 3.49
C ASN A 131 12.61 -5.54 3.03
N PRO A 132 12.82 -4.36 3.66
CA PRO A 132 13.86 -3.42 3.27
C PRO A 132 15.26 -4.03 3.32
N THR A 133 15.52 -4.90 4.29
CA THR A 133 16.81 -5.61 4.45
C THR A 133 17.06 -6.57 3.28
N MET A 134 16.03 -7.29 2.85
CA MET A 134 16.12 -8.18 1.69
C MET A 134 16.25 -7.40 0.38
N LEU A 135 15.64 -6.23 0.27
CA LEU A 135 15.82 -5.35 -0.88
C LEU A 135 17.24 -4.80 -0.94
N ALA A 136 17.77 -4.29 0.17
CA ALA A 136 19.11 -3.72 0.27
C ALA A 136 20.24 -4.72 0.00
N THR A 137 19.99 -6.02 0.18
CA THR A 137 20.96 -7.09 -0.10
C THR A 137 20.87 -7.64 -1.53
N ARG A 138 19.73 -7.47 -2.21
CA ARG A 138 19.47 -8.05 -3.55
C ARG A 138 19.57 -7.06 -4.70
N TYR A 139 19.45 -5.77 -4.42
CA TYR A 139 19.43 -4.71 -5.42
C TYR A 139 20.44 -3.65 -5.06
N ASP A 140 21.10 -3.08 -6.06
CA ASP A 140 21.96 -1.93 -5.83
C ASP A 140 21.13 -0.64 -5.62
N GLN A 141 21.80 0.42 -5.17
CA GLN A 141 21.14 1.69 -4.87
C GLN A 141 20.47 2.32 -6.11
N LYS A 142 21.07 2.17 -7.31
CA LYS A 142 20.52 2.74 -8.56
C LYS A 142 19.28 1.99 -9.02
N GLU A 143 19.25 0.67 -8.86
CA GLU A 143 18.08 -0.15 -9.15
C GLU A 143 16.92 0.18 -8.21
N LEU A 144 17.19 0.32 -6.90
CA LEU A 144 16.18 0.75 -5.94
C LEU A 144 15.63 2.14 -6.26
N GLU A 145 16.49 3.09 -6.65
CA GLU A 145 16.09 4.42 -7.10
C GLU A 145 15.12 4.34 -8.29
N ARG A 146 15.39 3.47 -9.27
CA ARG A 146 14.51 3.27 -10.43
C ARG A 146 13.14 2.75 -10.02
N TYR A 147 13.06 1.80 -9.07
CA TYR A 147 11.77 1.31 -8.58
C TYR A 147 10.98 2.39 -7.82
N ARG A 148 11.67 3.28 -7.09
CA ARG A 148 11.06 4.44 -6.43
C ARG A 148 10.51 5.45 -7.44
N GLN A 149 11.28 5.78 -8.48
CA GLN A 149 10.83 6.64 -9.57
C GLN A 149 9.61 6.06 -10.28
N LEU A 150 9.59 4.74 -10.50
CA LEU A 150 8.45 4.05 -11.05
C LEU A 150 7.21 4.20 -10.15
N ASN A 151 7.38 4.09 -8.81
CA ASN A 151 6.29 4.34 -7.88
C ASN A 151 5.75 5.77 -8.01
N ASP A 152 6.63 6.76 -8.09
CA ASP A 152 6.24 8.16 -8.19
C ASP A 152 5.46 8.46 -9.47
N ILE A 153 5.84 7.84 -10.59
CA ILE A 153 5.09 7.91 -11.84
C ILE A 153 3.69 7.32 -11.65
N ILE A 154 3.56 6.12 -11.07
CA ILE A 154 2.26 5.48 -10.82
C ILE A 154 1.38 6.37 -9.93
N LEU A 155 1.95 6.92 -8.85
CA LEU A 155 1.23 7.82 -7.95
C LEU A 155 0.80 9.11 -8.62
N THR A 156 1.61 9.66 -9.52
CA THR A 156 1.28 10.87 -10.27
C THR A 156 0.13 10.60 -11.24
N LEU A 157 0.17 9.47 -11.95
CA LEU A 157 -0.90 9.03 -12.84
C LEU A 157 -2.21 8.81 -12.07
N LEU A 158 -2.15 8.23 -10.88
CA LEU A 158 -3.29 8.07 -9.98
C LEU A 158 -3.93 9.41 -9.58
N LYS A 159 -3.13 10.44 -9.34
CA LYS A 159 -3.62 11.80 -8.99
C LYS A 159 -4.27 12.53 -10.16
N LEU A 160 -3.87 12.22 -11.39
CA LEU A 160 -4.40 12.82 -12.61
C LEU A 160 -5.73 12.20 -13.05
N LYS A 161 -6.12 11.08 -12.43
CA LYS A 161 -7.44 10.49 -12.66
C LYS A 161 -8.51 11.46 -12.14
N PRO A 162 -9.47 11.90 -12.97
CA PRO A 162 -10.60 12.68 -12.48
C PRO A 162 -11.38 11.83 -11.47
N SER A 163 -11.64 12.38 -10.29
CA SER A 163 -12.59 11.77 -9.34
C SER A 163 -13.95 11.61 -10.04
N PRO A 164 -14.62 10.46 -9.89
CA PRO A 164 -16.01 10.31 -10.33
C PRO A 164 -16.94 11.28 -9.58
#